data_AF-A0A660QW54-F1
#
_entry.id   AF-A0A660QW54-F1
#
_cell.length_a   1.000
_cell.length_b   1.000
_cell.length_c   1.000
_cell.angle_alpha   90.00
_cell.angle_beta   90.00
_cell.angle_gamma   90.00
#
_symmetry.space_group_name_H-M   'P 1'
#
loop_
_entity.id
_entity.type
_entity.pdbx_description
1 polymer ?
#
loop_
_entity_poly.entity_id
_entity_poly.type
_entity_poly.pdbx_seq_one_letter_code
_entity_poly.pdbx_strand_id
1 'polypeptide(L)'
;MGVSASPIVLADRSGNSAVLYASDTFKGERLARAVTAELGMQVGIACYTMTGKQLKTSAIPSALSIAENVGRTIRKAKENREDIAASVTRAVNGTLLVMGTVNKKIEEVKAGFE
;
A
#
# COMPACT_ATOMS: atom_id res chain seq x y z
N MET A 1 -21.04 0.67 5.61
CA MET A 1 -20.56 1.95 6.16
C MET A 1 -19.04 1.90 6.17
N GLY A 2 -18.37 2.79 5.44
CA GLY A 2 -16.90 2.86 5.46
C GLY A 2 -16.38 3.46 6.77
N VAL A 3 -15.16 3.13 7.15
CA VAL A 3 -14.47 3.80 8.27
C VAL A 3 -13.96 5.15 7.77
N SER A 4 -14.20 6.21 8.54
CA SER A 4 -13.65 7.54 8.25
C SER A 4 -12.12 7.51 8.28
N ALA A 5 -11.47 8.14 7.30
CA ALA A 5 -10.02 8.33 7.35
C ALA A 5 -9.60 9.32 8.44
N SER A 6 -10.47 10.26 8.80
CA SER A 6 -10.23 11.28 9.84
C SER A 6 -10.36 10.71 11.26
N PRO A 7 -9.48 11.09 12.20
CA PRO A 7 -8.33 11.99 12.00
C PRO A 7 -7.19 11.30 11.23
N ILE A 8 -6.51 12.07 10.36
CA ILE A 8 -5.29 11.63 9.68
C ILE A 8 -4.11 12.27 10.38
N VAL A 9 -3.21 11.45 10.92
CA VAL A 9 -1.98 11.90 11.59
C VAL A 9 -0.80 11.63 10.69
N LEU A 10 0.07 12.63 10.50
CA LEU A 10 1.32 12.53 9.75
C LEU A 10 2.49 12.92 10.65
N ALA A 11 3.62 12.24 10.50
CA ALA A 11 4.87 12.60 11.17
C ALA A 11 6.10 12.30 10.31
N ASP A 12 7.09 13.18 10.32
CA ASP A 12 8.38 12.99 9.66
C ASP A 12 9.46 12.47 10.62
N ARG A 13 10.67 12.22 10.09
CA ARG A 13 11.81 11.76 10.89
C ARG A 13 12.45 12.87 11.73
N SER A 14 12.20 14.12 11.40
CA SER A 14 12.72 15.31 12.08
C SER A 14 11.89 15.69 13.31
N GLY A 15 10.76 15.02 13.52
CA GLY A 15 9.86 15.23 14.66
C GLY A 15 8.70 16.18 14.37
N ASN A 16 8.54 16.65 13.13
CA ASN A 16 7.38 17.44 12.75
C ASN A 16 6.15 16.53 12.62
N SER A 17 4.98 17.04 13.01
CA SER A 17 3.73 16.29 12.89
C SER A 17 2.53 17.18 12.59
N ALA A 18 1.49 16.59 12.00
CA ALA A 18 0.23 17.25 11.71
C ALA A 18 -0.95 16.30 11.98
N VAL A 19 -2.06 16.87 12.44
CA VAL A 19 -3.34 16.16 12.59
C VAL A 19 -4.38 16.85 11.72
N LEU A 20 -4.95 16.10 10.79
CA LEU A 20 -5.91 16.60 9.82
C LEU A 20 -7.31 16.06 10.13
N TYR A 21 -8.26 16.99 10.28
CA TYR A 21 -9.69 16.70 10.36
C TYR A 21 -10.31 17.06 9.01
N ALA A 22 -10.47 16.07 8.13
CA ALA A 22 -11.07 16.26 6.82
C ALA A 22 -12.57 15.92 6.84
N SER A 23 -13.35 16.63 6.02
CA SER A 23 -14.79 16.40 5.85
C SER A 23 -15.12 15.09 5.14
N ASP A 24 -14.20 14.58 4.33
CA ASP A 24 -14.31 13.33 3.58
C ASP A 24 -12.91 12.78 3.26
N THR A 25 -12.85 11.50 2.86
CA THR A 25 -11.59 10.79 2.59
C THR A 25 -10.82 11.37 1.40
N PHE A 26 -11.50 11.88 0.36
CA PHE A 26 -10.83 12.42 -0.82
C PHE A 26 -10.11 13.73 -0.52
N LYS A 27 -10.76 14.64 0.22
CA LYS A 27 -10.11 15.86 0.69
C LYS A 27 -9.02 15.56 1.71
N GLY A 28 -9.24 14.56 2.57
CA GLY A 28 -8.25 14.11 3.55
C GLY A 28 -6.96 13.63 2.88
N GLU A 29 -7.08 12.83 1.83
CA GLU A 29 -5.95 12.39 1.01
C GLU A 29 -5.23 13.60 0.38
N ARG A 30 -5.95 14.51 -0.29
CA ARG A 30 -5.33 15.70 -0.91
C ARG A 30 -4.59 16.58 0.09
N LEU A 31 -5.15 16.79 1.28
CA LEU A 31 -4.52 17.57 2.36
C LEU A 31 -3.30 16.84 2.91
N ALA A 32 -3.42 15.54 3.19
CA ALA A 32 -2.30 14.70 3.61
C ALA A 32 -1.16 14.78 2.59
N ARG A 33 -1.47 14.79 1.29
CA ARG A 33 -0.47 14.96 0.24
C ARG A 33 0.25 16.32 0.32
N ALA A 34 -0.51 17.41 0.42
CA ALA A 34 0.11 18.74 0.55
C ALA A 34 1.04 18.82 1.77
N VAL A 35 0.64 18.23 2.90
CA VAL A 35 1.46 18.22 4.13
C VAL A 35 2.72 17.36 3.95
N THR A 36 2.62 16.17 3.36
CA THR A 36 3.80 15.32 3.10
C THR A 36 4.85 16.02 2.24
N ALA A 37 4.44 16.89 1.30
CA ALA A 37 5.39 17.65 0.48
C ALA A 37 6.24 18.60 1.32
N GLU A 38 5.62 19.29 2.28
CA GLU A 38 6.31 20.17 3.23
C GLU A 38 7.18 19.39 4.23
N LEU A 39 6.79 18.15 4.54
CA LEU A 39 7.48 17.25 5.48
C LEU A 39 8.59 16.41 4.82
N GLY A 40 9.12 16.86 3.67
CA GLY A 40 10.26 16.20 3.01
C GLY A 40 9.90 14.91 2.25
N MET A 41 8.67 14.84 1.73
CA MET A 41 8.19 13.79 0.81
C MET A 41 8.09 12.37 1.42
N GLN A 42 8.43 12.20 2.69
CA GLN A 42 8.38 10.91 3.37
C GLN A 42 7.88 11.07 4.81
N VAL A 43 6.70 10.53 5.09
CA VAL A 43 6.06 10.60 6.41
C VAL A 43 5.47 9.25 6.82
N GLY A 44 5.43 9.01 8.13
CA GLY A 44 4.55 8.01 8.72
C GLY A 44 3.11 8.53 8.75
N ILE A 45 2.14 7.67 8.50
CA ILE A 45 0.72 8.02 8.52
C ILE A 45 -0.07 7.06 9.42
N ALA A 46 -0.98 7.63 10.21
CA ALA A 46 -2.00 6.88 10.93
C ALA A 46 -3.37 7.47 10.60
N CYS A 47 -4.28 6.64 10.10
CA CYS A 47 -5.63 7.01 9.72
C CYS A 47 -6.56 5.80 9.90
N TYR A 48 -7.86 5.98 9.65
CA TYR A 48 -8.86 4.90 9.79
C TYR A 48 -8.92 4.31 11.21
N THR A 49 -8.87 5.16 12.24
CA THR A 49 -9.09 4.71 13.61
C THR A 49 -10.44 3.99 13.71
N MET A 50 -10.41 2.72 14.11
CA MET A 50 -11.59 1.85 14.10
C MET A 50 -11.58 0.87 15.27
N THR A 51 -12.77 0.41 15.63
CA THR A 51 -12.94 -0.68 16.60
C THR A 51 -12.59 -2.03 15.96
N GLY A 52 -12.28 -3.03 16.80
CA GLY A 52 -12.07 -4.40 16.32
C GLY A 52 -13.27 -4.99 15.58
N LYS A 53 -14.50 -4.56 15.91
CA LYS A 53 -15.71 -4.97 15.19
C LYS A 53 -15.72 -4.42 13.75
N GLN A 54 -15.39 -3.14 13.58
CA GLN A 54 -15.29 -2.52 12.26
C GLN A 54 -14.15 -3.10 11.44
N LEU A 55 -13.02 -3.43 12.06
CA LEU A 55 -11.90 -4.08 11.39
C LEU A 55 -12.33 -5.40 10.75
N LYS A 56 -13.04 -6.26 11.50
CA LYS A 56 -13.53 -7.56 11.03
C LYS A 56 -14.47 -7.46 9.83
N THR A 57 -15.17 -6.34 9.65
CA THR A 57 -16.10 -6.13 8.54
C THR A 57 -15.53 -5.29 7.39
N SER A 58 -14.35 -4.67 7.57
CA SER A 58 -13.78 -3.72 6.61
C SER A 58 -12.46 -4.20 5.99
N ALA A 59 -11.70 -5.03 6.70
CA ALA A 59 -10.44 -5.58 6.19
C ALA A 59 -10.67 -6.83 5.34
N ILE A 60 -9.84 -7.01 4.30
CA ILE A 60 -9.76 -8.25 3.55
C ILE A 60 -9.01 -9.28 4.42
N PRO A 61 -9.63 -10.39 4.82
CA PRO A 61 -8.99 -11.39 5.68
C PRO A 61 -7.73 -11.97 5.03
N SER A 62 -6.74 -12.32 5.86
CA SER A 62 -5.53 -13.04 5.45
C SER A 62 -4.62 -12.33 4.43
N ALA A 63 -4.86 -11.05 4.11
CA ALA A 63 -4.06 -10.32 3.12
C ALA A 63 -2.55 -10.37 3.43
N LEU A 64 -2.16 -10.21 4.69
CA LEU A 64 -0.76 -10.31 5.12
C LEU A 64 -0.20 -11.73 4.97
N SER A 65 -0.98 -12.76 5.32
CA SER A 65 -0.57 -14.16 5.15
C SER A 65 -0.40 -14.53 3.68
N ILE A 66 -1.25 -14.00 2.79
CA ILE A 66 -1.12 -14.17 1.34
C ILE A 66 0.17 -13.50 0.86
N ALA A 67 0.43 -12.25 1.26
CA ALA A 67 1.66 -11.54 0.90
C ALA A 67 2.92 -12.28 1.38
N GLU A 68 2.90 -12.80 2.61
CA GLU A 68 3.97 -13.62 3.16
C GLU A 68 4.19 -14.89 2.34
N ASN A 69 3.12 -15.61 1.99
CA ASN A 69 3.19 -16.83 1.18
C ASN A 69 3.78 -16.56 -0.21
N VAL A 70 3.38 -15.44 -0.85
CA VAL A 70 3.95 -15.01 -2.13
C VAL A 70 5.44 -14.73 -1.99
N GLY A 71 5.85 -13.92 -1.01
CA GLY A 71 7.27 -13.60 -0.78
C GLY A 71 8.12 -14.85 -0.51
N ARG A 72 7.60 -15.78 0.30
CA ARG A 72 8.22 -17.07 0.58
C ARG A 72 8.36 -17.93 -0.67
N THR A 73 7.31 -18.00 -1.48
CA THR A 73 7.29 -18.75 -2.75
C THR A 73 8.32 -18.20 -3.73
N ILE A 74 8.40 -16.86 -3.89
CA ILE A 74 9.39 -16.21 -4.74
C ILE A 74 10.81 -16.54 -4.28
N ARG A 75 11.08 -16.44 -2.96
CA ARG A 75 12.41 -16.74 -2.41
C ARG A 75 12.83 -18.19 -2.70
N LYS A 76 11.96 -19.15 -2.39
CA LYS A 76 12.25 -20.58 -2.63
C LYS A 76 12.43 -20.92 -4.10
N ALA A 77 11.59 -20.37 -4.98
CA ALA A 77 11.71 -20.59 -6.42
C ALA A 77 13.05 -20.07 -6.96
N LYS A 78 13.53 -18.92 -6.46
CA LYS A 78 14.87 -18.41 -6.78
C LYS A 78 15.99 -19.33 -6.29
N GLU A 79 15.93 -19.76 -5.04
CA GLU A 79 16.92 -20.67 -4.42
C GLU A 79 17.01 -22.00 -5.19
N ASN A 80 15.87 -22.53 -5.63
CA ASN A 80 15.78 -23.80 -6.35
C ASN A 80 15.91 -23.67 -7.88
N ARG A 81 16.08 -22.45 -8.41
CA ARG A 81 16.10 -22.15 -9.86
C ARG A 81 14.85 -22.64 -10.61
N GLU A 82 13.69 -22.53 -9.96
CA GLU A 82 12.38 -22.83 -10.54
C GLU A 82 11.78 -21.61 -11.27
N ASP A 83 10.76 -21.84 -12.11
CA ASP A 83 9.95 -20.78 -12.69
C ASP A 83 9.13 -20.06 -11.59
N ILE A 84 9.53 -18.83 -11.28
CA ILE A 84 8.90 -17.98 -10.26
C ILE A 84 7.44 -17.69 -10.60
N ALA A 85 7.13 -17.39 -11.87
CA ALA A 85 5.78 -17.03 -12.27
C ALA A 85 4.83 -18.23 -12.13
N ALA A 86 5.27 -19.41 -12.57
CA ALA A 86 4.52 -20.65 -12.41
C ALA A 86 4.37 -21.05 -10.92
N SER A 87 5.40 -20.87 -10.10
CA SER A 87 5.35 -21.18 -8.67
C SER A 87 4.41 -20.25 -7.90
N VAL A 88 4.46 -18.94 -8.15
CA VAL A 88 3.53 -17.98 -7.53
C VAL A 88 2.09 -18.21 -7.98
N THR A 89 1.87 -18.43 -9.28
CA THR A 89 0.53 -18.71 -9.84
C THR A 89 -0.12 -19.90 -9.15
N ARG A 90 0.63 -21.01 -8.97
CA ARG A 90 0.15 -22.17 -8.22
C ARG A 90 -0.10 -21.85 -6.74
N ALA A 91 0.79 -21.11 -6.09
CA ALA A 91 0.71 -20.81 -4.66
C ALA A 91 -0.49 -19.94 -4.27
N VAL A 92 -0.99 -19.09 -5.18
CA VAL A 92 -2.14 -18.22 -4.92
C VAL A 92 -3.40 -18.60 -5.70
N ASN A 93 -3.37 -19.75 -6.40
CA ASN A 93 -4.42 -20.15 -7.35
C ASN A 93 -4.75 -19.02 -8.36
N GLY A 94 -3.69 -18.36 -8.85
CA GLY A 94 -3.79 -17.24 -9.77
C GLY A 94 -3.85 -17.67 -11.23
N THR A 95 -3.84 -16.69 -12.14
CA THR A 95 -3.76 -16.92 -13.58
C THR A 95 -2.63 -16.07 -14.16
N LEU A 96 -1.76 -16.69 -14.95
CA LEU A 96 -0.71 -15.98 -15.67
C LEU A 96 -1.33 -15.26 -16.87
N LEU A 97 -1.35 -13.93 -16.82
CA LEU A 97 -1.93 -13.10 -17.90
C LEU A 97 -0.94 -12.87 -19.04
N VAL A 98 0.32 -12.56 -18.71
CA VAL A 98 1.35 -12.23 -19.69
C VAL A 98 2.72 -12.56 -19.14
N MET A 99 3.61 -13.04 -20.02
CA MET A 99 5.03 -13.20 -19.76
C MET A 99 5.81 -12.46 -20.84
N GLY A 100 6.79 -11.66 -20.44
CA GLY A 100 7.59 -10.88 -21.36
C GLY A 100 8.62 -10.01 -20.65
N THR A 101 9.37 -9.25 -21.45
CA THR A 101 10.39 -8.32 -20.97
C THR A 101 9.88 -6.89 -21.09
N VAL A 102 10.11 -6.08 -20.04
CA VAL A 102 9.82 -4.66 -20.09
C VAL A 102 10.91 -3.97 -20.91
N ASN A 103 10.57 -3.54 -22.13
CA ASN A 103 11.55 -2.92 -23.05
C ASN A 103 11.77 -1.43 -22.78
N LYS A 104 10.71 -0.71 -22.40
CA LYS A 104 10.75 0.72 -22.13
C LYS A 104 9.70 1.09 -21.11
N LYS A 105 10.09 1.90 -20.12
CA LYS A 105 9.19 2.57 -19.18
C LYS A 105 9.26 4.07 -19.47
N ILE A 106 8.12 4.71 -19.64
CA ILE A 106 8.02 6.17 -19.74
C ILE A 106 7.22 6.60 -18.52
N GLU A 107 7.80 7.47 -17.72
CA GLU A 107 7.16 8.02 -16.52
C GLU A 107 6.77 9.46 -16.81
N GLU A 108 5.57 9.84 -16.40
CA GLU A 108 5.07 11.20 -16.49
C GLU A 108 4.43 11.55 -15.15
N VAL A 109 4.92 12.60 -14.50
CA VAL A 109 4.37 13.06 -13.21
C VAL A 109 3.18 13.97 -13.49
N LYS A 110 1.98 13.55 -13.07
CA LYS A 110 0.77 14.38 -13.09
C LYS A 110 0.26 14.57 -11.68
N ALA A 111 0.12 15.84 -11.25
CA ALA A 111 -0.49 16.25 -9.98
C ALA A 111 0.22 15.82 -8.67
N GLY A 112 1.54 15.60 -8.70
CA GLY A 112 2.44 15.67 -7.54
C GLY A 112 3.05 14.36 -7.03
N PHE A 113 4.10 14.54 -6.23
CA PHE A 113 5.08 13.60 -5.66
C PHE A 113 6.03 12.90 -6.64
N GLU A 114 7.32 13.17 -6.44
CA GLU A 114 8.46 12.30 -6.78
C GLU A 114 8.84 11.46 -5.55
#